data_AF-A0AAW8XSB0-F1
#
_entry.id   AF-A0AAW8XSB0-F1
#
_cell.length_a   1.000
_cell.length_b   1.000
_cell.length_c   1.000
_cell.angle_alpha   90.00
_cell.angle_beta   90.00
_cell.angle_gamma   90.00
#
_symmetry.space_group_name_H-M   'P 1'
#
loop_
_entity.id
_entity.type
_entity.pdbx_description
1 polymer ?
#
loop_
_entity_poly.entity_id
_entity_poly.type
_entity_poly.pdbx_seq_one_letter_code
_entity_poly.pdbx_strand_id
1 'polypeptide(L)'
;MEMTFTALIALGVSWSAGAVLEVSSHDADVRKMVLDDIAEDGDKEFIDALGAGLPKSGLIKVHAELVGWPSEYEAGEYRLISATTVLAPELANVMAADVIAAASNC
;
A
#
# COMPACT_ATOMS: atom_id res chain seq x y z
N MET A 1 18.22 6.53 0.88
CA MET A 1 17.20 5.88 0.05
C MET A 1 15.99 5.72 0.95
N GLU A 2 14.91 6.44 0.66
CA GLU A 2 13.67 6.28 1.45
C GLU A 2 13.02 4.97 1.02
N MET A 3 12.97 4.00 1.93
CA MET A 3 12.35 2.69 1.69
C MET A 3 10.87 2.69 2.08
N THR A 4 10.21 3.84 1.96
CA THR A 4 8.81 4.00 2.36
C THR A 4 7.92 3.90 1.14
N PHE A 5 6.73 3.35 1.35
CA PHE A 5 5.69 3.29 0.34
C PHE A 5 4.33 3.47 1.00
N THR A 6 3.37 3.78 0.15
CA THR A 6 1.98 3.95 0.51
C THR A 6 1.17 3.01 -0.35
N ALA A 7 0.30 2.21 0.25
CA ALA A 7 -0.59 1.33 -0.49
C ALA A 7 -2.06 1.63 -0.15
N LEU A 8 -2.93 1.54 -1.15
CA LEU A 8 -4.37 1.61 -0.97
C LEU A 8 -4.92 0.19 -1.03
N ILE A 9 -5.57 -0.23 0.05
CA ILE A 9 -6.04 -1.60 0.25
C ILE A 9 -7.55 -1.57 0.47
N ALA A 10 -8.29 -2.40 -0.26
CA ALA A 10 -9.69 -2.64 -0.02
C ALA A 10 -9.86 -3.92 0.82
N LEU A 11 -10.22 -3.78 2.09
CA LEU A 11 -10.49 -4.89 2.99
C LEU A 11 -11.99 -5.19 3.09
N GLY A 12 -12.35 -6.48 3.21
CA GLY A 12 -13.74 -6.91 3.38
C GLY A 12 -14.61 -6.91 2.11
N VAL A 13 -14.01 -6.71 0.93
CA VAL A 13 -14.71 -6.75 -0.37
C VAL A 13 -14.69 -8.13 -1.04
N SER A 14 -13.99 -9.13 -0.49
CA SER A 14 -13.91 -10.48 -1.05
C SER A 14 -13.61 -11.55 0.01
N TRP A 15 -13.83 -12.82 -0.33
CA TRP A 15 -13.52 -14.01 0.49
C TRP A 15 -12.01 -14.08 0.86
N SER A 16 -11.16 -13.36 0.13
CA SER A 16 -9.70 -13.37 0.19
C SER A 16 -9.06 -12.40 1.19
N ALA A 17 -9.80 -11.94 2.22
CA ALA A 17 -9.36 -10.95 3.23
C ALA A 17 -9.17 -9.50 2.72
N GLY A 18 -8.74 -9.27 1.47
CA GLY A 18 -8.65 -7.93 0.85
C GLY A 18 -8.05 -7.93 -0.55
N ALA A 19 -7.87 -6.73 -1.13
CA ALA A 19 -7.19 -6.52 -2.40
C ALA A 19 -6.39 -5.21 -2.38
N VAL A 20 -5.17 -5.20 -2.93
CA VAL A 20 -4.38 -3.98 -3.11
C VAL A 20 -4.81 -3.28 -4.40
N LEU A 21 -5.22 -2.02 -4.29
CA LEU A 21 -5.70 -1.21 -5.41
C LEU A 21 -4.60 -0.35 -6.03
N GLU A 22 -3.70 0.16 -5.20
CA GLU A 22 -2.63 1.07 -5.63
C GLU A 22 -1.43 0.93 -4.70
N VAL A 23 -0.23 1.04 -5.28
CA VAL A 23 1.03 1.22 -4.54
C VAL A 23 1.77 2.42 -5.11
N SER A 24 2.12 3.33 -4.22
CA SER A 24 2.76 4.63 -4.49
C SER A 24 3.99 4.79 -3.59
N SER A 25 5.15 5.10 -4.16
CA SER A 25 6.38 5.41 -3.41
C SER A 25 7.10 6.59 -4.08
N HIS A 26 7.94 7.28 -3.32
CA HIS A 26 8.84 8.30 -3.87
C HIS A 26 9.91 7.68 -4.78
N ASP A 27 10.28 6.42 -4.50
CA ASP A 27 11.27 5.67 -5.26
C ASP A 27 10.57 4.63 -6.16
N ALA A 28 10.83 4.70 -7.47
CA ALA A 28 10.21 3.83 -8.45
C ALA A 28 10.65 2.36 -8.32
N ASP A 29 11.87 2.13 -7.85
CA ASP A 29 12.39 0.78 -7.61
C ASP A 29 11.67 0.17 -6.39
N VAL A 30 11.46 0.96 -5.33
CA VAL A 30 10.68 0.55 -4.14
C VAL A 30 9.25 0.19 -4.53
N ARG A 31 8.58 1.03 -5.32
CA ARG A 31 7.23 0.72 -5.84
C ARG A 31 7.21 -0.59 -6.62
N LYS A 32 8.21 -0.81 -7.48
CA LYS A 32 8.28 -2.02 -8.30
C LYS A 32 8.50 -3.26 -7.45
N MET A 33 9.40 -3.22 -6.47
CA MET A 33 9.65 -4.34 -5.55
C MET A 33 8.38 -4.77 -4.83
N VAL A 34 7.60 -3.83 -4.30
CA VAL A 34 6.33 -4.14 -3.62
C VAL A 34 5.29 -4.74 -4.58
N LEU A 35 5.20 -4.23 -5.81
CA LEU A 35 4.25 -4.76 -6.81
C LEU A 35 4.64 -6.16 -7.29
N ASP A 36 5.94 -6.42 -7.48
CA ASP A 36 6.45 -7.74 -7.86
C ASP A 36 6.18 -8.75 -6.72
N ASP A 37 6.41 -8.38 -5.47
CA ASP A 37 6.10 -9.19 -4.27
C ASP A 37 4.60 -9.54 -4.16
N ILE A 38 3.72 -8.55 -4.34
CA ILE A 38 2.26 -8.78 -4.39
C ILE A 38 1.86 -9.67 -5.56
N ALA A 39 2.54 -9.58 -6.71
CA ALA A 39 2.25 -10.42 -7.87
C ALA A 39 2.72 -11.88 -7.69
N GLU A 40 3.81 -12.09 -6.94
CA GLU A 40 4.37 -13.41 -6.66
C GLU A 40 3.63 -14.12 -5.52
N ASP A 41 3.46 -13.47 -4.38
CA ASP A 41 2.87 -14.07 -3.17
C ASP A 41 1.36 -13.83 -3.08
N GLY A 42 0.84 -12.75 -3.68
CA GLY A 42 -0.58 -12.42 -3.69
C GLY A 42 -0.98 -11.35 -2.67
N ASP A 43 -2.16 -10.75 -2.89
CA ASP A 43 -2.69 -9.67 -2.04
C ASP A 43 -2.82 -10.09 -0.57
N LYS A 44 -3.17 -11.36 -0.32
CA LYS A 44 -3.44 -11.86 1.02
C LYS A 44 -2.15 -11.92 1.86
N GLU A 45 -1.11 -12.55 1.33
CA GLU A 45 0.21 -12.64 1.96
C GLU A 45 0.76 -11.25 2.30
N PHE A 46 0.67 -10.30 1.35
CA PHE A 46 1.08 -8.92 1.57
C PHE A 46 0.29 -8.24 2.70
N ILE A 47 -1.03 -8.38 2.72
CA ILE A 47 -1.88 -7.81 3.77
C ILE A 47 -1.58 -8.43 5.14
N ASP A 48 -1.38 -9.75 5.18
CA ASP A 48 -1.01 -10.46 6.41
C ASP A 48 0.38 -10.02 6.92
N ALA A 49 1.33 -9.75 6.02
CA ALA A 49 2.67 -9.26 6.35
C ALA A 49 2.68 -7.83 6.94
N LEU A 50 1.74 -6.97 6.55
CA LEU A 50 1.53 -5.65 7.18
C LEU A 50 1.05 -5.75 8.63
N GLY A 51 0.52 -6.89 9.04
CA GLY A 51 0.20 -7.24 10.43
C GLY A 51 -1.12 -6.68 10.99
N ALA A 52 -1.33 -6.90 12.29
CA ALA A 52 -2.59 -6.70 13.01
C ALA A 52 -3.07 -5.24 13.20
N GLY A 53 -2.45 -4.27 12.52
CA GLY A 53 -2.79 -2.85 12.60
C GLY A 53 -3.91 -2.41 11.65
N LEU A 54 -4.36 -3.31 10.75
CA LEU A 54 -5.34 -2.98 9.73
C LEU A 54 -6.79 -3.11 10.25
N PRO A 55 -7.68 -2.16 9.91
CA PRO A 55 -9.12 -2.28 10.18
C PRO A 55 -9.72 -3.54 9.53
N LYS A 56 -10.84 -4.05 10.08
CA LYS A 56 -11.48 -5.28 9.57
C LYS A 56 -12.08 -5.17 8.17
N SER A 57 -12.44 -3.97 7.73
CA SER A 57 -13.13 -3.73 6.45
C SER A 57 -13.05 -2.26 6.05
N GLY A 58 -13.09 -1.97 4.76
CA GLY A 58 -13.10 -0.62 4.19
C GLY A 58 -11.92 -0.36 3.26
N LEU A 59 -11.85 0.85 2.71
CA LEU A 59 -10.70 1.32 1.94
C LEU A 59 -9.68 1.92 2.91
N ILE A 60 -8.48 1.40 2.91
CA ILE A 60 -7.44 1.73 3.88
C ILE A 60 -6.20 2.16 3.13
N LYS A 61 -5.71 3.36 3.44
CA LYS A 61 -4.43 3.86 2.97
C LYS A 61 -3.40 3.54 4.04
N VAL A 62 -2.43 2.70 3.71
CA VAL A 62 -1.32 2.33 4.58
C VAL A 62 -0.07 3.09 4.16
N HIS A 63 0.72 3.53 5.13
CA HIS A 63 2.07 4.02 4.94
C HIS A 63 3.01 3.07 5.68
N ALA A 64 3.93 2.46 4.95
CA ALA A 64 4.81 1.42 5.47
C ALA A 64 6.23 1.59 4.95
N GLU A 65 7.17 0.99 5.66
CA GLU A 65 8.58 0.92 5.29
C GLU A 65 8.94 -0.52 4.92
N LEU A 66 9.68 -0.68 3.84
CA LEU A 66 10.36 -1.92 3.46
C LEU A 66 11.58 -2.09 4.36
N VAL A 67 11.50 -3.01 5.33
CA VAL A 67 12.62 -3.35 6.20
C VAL A 67 13.25 -4.65 5.73
N GLY A 68 14.58 -4.67 5.65
CA GLY A 68 15.34 -5.88 5.34
C GLY A 68 15.47 -6.20 3.85
N TRP A 69 14.98 -5.38 2.93
CA TRP A 69 15.12 -5.65 1.48
C TRP A 69 16.45 -5.14 0.88
N PRO A 70 17.09 -5.90 -0.04
CA PRO A 70 16.82 -7.30 -0.40
C PRO A 70 17.39 -8.26 0.66
N SER A 71 16.56 -9.14 1.24
CA SER A 71 17.05 -10.17 2.19
C SER A 71 17.08 -11.55 1.54
N GLU A 72 18.19 -12.27 1.73
CA GLU A 72 18.37 -13.68 1.34
C GLU A 72 17.66 -14.65 2.31
N TYR A 73 16.96 -14.14 3.32
CA TYR A 73 16.26 -14.93 4.33
C TYR A 73 14.79 -14.50 4.41
N GLU A 74 13.92 -15.50 4.33
CA GLU A 74 12.47 -15.44 4.17
C GLU A 74 11.77 -14.46 5.13
N ALA A 75 10.76 -13.78 4.58
CA ALA A 75 9.90 -12.73 5.13
C ALA A 75 10.49 -11.31 5.08
N GLY A 76 10.17 -10.59 4.00
CA GLY A 76 10.27 -9.13 3.98
C GLY A 76 9.36 -8.55 5.08
N GLU A 77 9.96 -8.01 6.15
CA GLU A 77 9.22 -7.47 7.28
C GLU A 77 8.78 -6.04 6.96
N TYR A 78 7.68 -5.91 6.23
CA TYR A 78 7.01 -4.63 6.06
C TYR A 78 6.71 -4.01 7.43
N ARG A 79 7.21 -2.82 7.68
CA ARG A 79 6.92 -2.08 8.91
C ARG A 79 5.82 -1.07 8.67
N LEU A 80 4.61 -1.37 9.13
CA LEU A 80 3.51 -0.42 9.11
C LEU A 80 3.85 0.80 9.99
N ILE A 81 3.88 1.99 9.38
CA ILE A 81 4.07 3.27 10.08
C ILE A 81 2.71 3.85 10.46
N SER A 82 1.76 3.86 9.52
CA SER A 82 0.38 4.30 9.80
C SER A 82 -0.63 3.65 8.85
N ALA A 83 -1.87 3.54 9.30
CA ALA A 83 -3.00 3.08 8.50
C ALA A 83 -4.19 4.01 8.74
N THR A 84 -4.76 4.55 7.68
CA THR A 84 -5.89 5.47 7.73
C THR A 84 -7.03 4.90 6.91
N THR A 85 -8.22 4.79 7.51
CA THR A 85 -9.44 4.43 6.75
C THR A 85 -9.87 5.63 5.91
N VAL A 86 -9.98 5.44 4.60
CA VAL A 86 -10.45 6.46 3.67
C VAL A 86 -11.98 6.42 3.66
N LEU A 87 -12.62 7.43 4.23
CA LEU A 87 -14.08 7.59 4.18
C LEU A 87 -14.47 8.16 2.81
N ALA A 88 -15.61 7.73 2.27
CA ALA A 88 -16.11 8.12 0.94
C ALA A 88 -16.06 9.62 0.56
N PRO A 89 -16.25 10.61 1.46
CA PRO A 89 -16.05 12.02 1.09
C PRO A 89 -14.58 12.42 0.87
N GLU A 90 -13.60 11.65 1.36
CA GLU A 90 -12.16 11.93 1.15
C GLU A 90 -11.59 11.28 -0.11
N LEU A 91 -12.25 10.25 -0.68
CA LEU A 91 -11.89 9.69 -1.99
C LEU A 91 -11.93 10.76 -3.10
N ALA A 92 -12.93 11.66 -3.03
CA ALA A 92 -13.02 12.79 -3.96
C ALA A 92 -11.82 13.74 -3.84
N ASN A 93 -11.24 13.88 -2.64
CA ASN A 93 -10.12 14.77 -2.39
C ASN A 93 -8.77 14.12 -2.75
N VAL A 94 -8.63 12.81 -2.56
CA VAL A 94 -7.44 12.04 -2.97
C VAL A 94 -7.35 11.96 -4.50
N MET A 95 -8.46 11.70 -5.20
CA MET A 95 -8.47 11.72 -6.67
C MET A 95 -8.31 13.15 -7.23
N ALA A 96 -8.81 14.17 -6.53
CA ALA A 96 -8.59 15.56 -6.92
C ALA A 96 -7.13 16.01 -6.75
N ALA A 97 -6.43 15.55 -5.72
CA ALA A 97 -5.03 15.91 -5.50
C ALA A 97 -4.11 15.41 -6.64
N ASP A 98 -4.38 14.22 -7.19
CA ASP A 98 -3.65 13.67 -8.34
C ASP A 98 -3.92 14.47 -9.63
N VAL A 99 -5.18 14.92 -9.82
CA VAL A 99 -5.57 15.78 -10.95
C VAL A 99 -4.92 17.17 -10.87
N ILE A 100 -4.72 17.73 -9.67
CA ILE A 100 -4.08 19.05 -9.51
C ILE A 100 -2.55 18.95 -9.74
N ALA A 101 -1.92 17.84 -9.35
CA ALA A 101 -0.50 17.59 -9.65
C ALA A 101 -0.25 17.43 -11.15
N ALA A 102 -1.14 16.74 -11.87
CA ALA A 102 -1.07 16.60 -13.33
C ALA A 102 -1.36 17.91 -14.09
N ALA A 103 -2.18 18.81 -13.54
CA ALA A 103 -2.53 20.09 -14.17
C ALA A 103 -1.53 21.23 -13.92
N SER A 104 -0.62 21.10 -12.96
CA SER A 104 0.35 22.14 -12.60
C SER A 104 1.63 22.13 -13.43
N ASN A 105 1.71 21.25 -14.45
CA ASN A 105 2.88 21.09 -15.32
C ASN A 105 2.66 21.62 -16.75
N CYS A 106 1.72 22.56 -16.94
CA CYS A 106 1.47 23.28 -18.19
C CYS A 106 1.86 24.76 -18.08
#